data_AF-A0AB38CB56-F1
#
_entry.id   AF-A0AB38CB56-F1
#
_cell.length_a   1.000
_cell.length_b   1.000
_cell.length_c   1.000
_cell.angle_alpha   90.00
_cell.angle_beta   90.00
_cell.angle_gamma   90.00
#
_symmetry.space_group_name_H-M   'P 1'
#
loop_
_entity.id
_entity.type
_entity.pdbx_description
1 polymer ?
#
loop_
_entity_poly.entity_id
_entity_poly.type
_entity_poly.pdbx_seq_one_letter_code
_entity_poly.pdbx_strand_id
1 'polypeptide(L)'
;MTSPLFDSVPGFDQPIAVLKHCHDKIRKQLTTLQNLLGHLAQHGNTADAQQAAKAVLQYFNKAAHLHHDDEEQDLMPMLQATATGDDAALLATLVPEILADHQRMDQAWLTLRPELDAIAAGTGTQLSADGVAAYVAAYHAHMSKEEGQLAPMAKRLFSAQQMEQLGTAMQRRRGIAPDLPEVADAAAVLAAMRTDYVQSSLSETDVLADPIAQFQKWFAEAVNAQVMEPNAMDLSTVSPDGKPSSRIVLIKQFDERGFTWYTNYHSDKGQHLEHNPHAALLFFWRELERQVRIEGTVVKTTAAESDEYFNVRPLQSRLSAIASQQSAPIDSRAALESNYEAVAAAVGDAQPPRPAHWGGYRLQPERIEFWQGRRSRFHDRIVFTRGADGQWSMQRLQP
;
A
#
# COMPACT_ATOMS: atom_id res chain seq x y z
N MET A 1 30.08 7.92 -27.49
CA MET A 1 29.10 7.90 -26.41
C MET A 1 28.41 9.24 -26.43
N THR A 2 27.17 9.27 -26.91
CA THR A 2 26.36 10.49 -27.06
C THR A 2 25.86 10.95 -25.69
N SER A 3 26.33 12.09 -25.21
CA SER A 3 25.71 12.76 -24.05
C SER A 3 24.24 13.07 -24.37
N PRO A 4 23.29 12.72 -23.50
CA PRO A 4 21.89 13.05 -23.73
C PRO A 4 21.69 14.57 -23.71
N LEU A 5 20.82 15.05 -24.61
CA LEU A 5 20.51 16.46 -24.88
C LEU A 5 19.60 17.12 -23.82
N PHE A 6 19.28 16.43 -22.72
CA PHE A 6 18.43 16.94 -21.65
C PHE A 6 18.97 16.49 -20.29
N ASP A 7 19.01 17.40 -19.32
CA ASP A 7 19.17 17.06 -17.90
C ASP A 7 17.96 16.20 -17.49
N SER A 8 18.15 14.88 -17.46
CA SER A 8 17.14 13.96 -16.94
C SER A 8 16.90 14.27 -15.46
N VAL A 9 15.64 14.24 -15.02
CA VAL A 9 15.30 14.28 -13.59
C VAL A 9 16.05 13.13 -12.90
N PRO A 10 16.85 13.39 -11.84
CA PRO A 10 17.61 12.34 -11.19
C PRO A 10 16.66 11.29 -10.58
N GLY A 11 17.04 10.03 -10.73
CA GLY A 11 16.37 8.91 -10.09
C GLY A 11 16.74 8.82 -8.60
N PHE A 12 15.95 8.04 -7.85
CA PHE A 12 16.19 7.82 -6.42
C PHE A 12 17.39 6.89 -6.14
N ASP A 13 17.96 6.28 -7.18
CA ASP A 13 19.29 5.65 -7.16
C ASP A 13 20.41 6.67 -6.91
N GLN A 14 20.12 7.98 -7.06
CA GLN A 14 21.02 9.08 -6.79
C GLN A 14 20.39 10.09 -5.81
N PRO A 15 20.16 9.72 -4.53
CA PRO A 15 19.36 10.52 -3.59
C PRO A 15 19.90 11.94 -3.38
N ILE A 16 21.23 12.12 -3.35
CA ILE A 16 21.81 13.46 -3.22
C ILE A 16 21.58 14.33 -4.47
N ALA A 17 21.51 13.72 -5.66
CA ALA A 17 21.13 14.44 -6.88
C ALA A 17 19.64 14.83 -6.86
N VAL A 18 18.78 13.98 -6.27
CA VAL A 18 17.36 14.30 -6.05
C VAL A 18 17.20 15.50 -5.13
N LEU A 19 17.90 15.56 -3.99
CA LEU A 19 17.89 16.72 -3.10
C LEU A 19 18.36 18.00 -3.81
N LYS A 20 19.46 17.93 -4.57
CA LYS A 20 19.90 19.06 -5.40
C LYS A 20 18.82 19.48 -6.42
N HIS A 21 18.14 18.54 -7.04
CA HIS A 21 17.07 18.85 -7.99
C HIS A 21 15.86 19.49 -7.30
N CYS A 22 15.55 19.11 -6.05
CA CYS A 22 14.58 19.80 -5.21
C CYS A 22 15.01 21.25 -4.96
N HIS A 23 16.27 21.52 -4.64
CA HIS A 23 16.79 22.90 -4.47
C HIS A 23 16.63 23.73 -5.74
N ASP A 24 16.92 23.16 -6.91
CA ASP A 24 16.76 23.85 -8.19
C ASP A 24 15.28 24.20 -8.46
N LYS A 25 14.33 23.35 -8.03
CA LYS A 25 12.89 23.66 -8.08
C LYS A 25 12.49 24.71 -7.05
N ILE A 26 12.99 24.64 -5.81
CA ILE A 26 12.77 25.64 -4.77
C ILE A 26 13.20 27.02 -5.27
N ARG A 27 14.42 27.15 -5.79
CA ARG A 27 14.94 28.40 -6.38
C ARG A 27 14.01 28.97 -7.45
N LYS A 28 13.52 28.12 -8.37
CA LYS A 28 12.56 28.55 -9.40
C LYS A 28 11.28 29.11 -8.78
N GLN A 29 10.72 28.45 -7.78
CA GLN A 29 9.51 28.93 -7.10
C GLN A 29 9.74 30.21 -6.29
N LEU A 30 10.92 30.37 -5.68
CA LEU A 30 11.30 31.61 -5.02
C LEU A 30 11.42 32.77 -6.01
N THR A 31 12.03 32.54 -7.19
CA THR A 31 12.04 33.53 -8.28
C THR A 31 10.62 33.86 -8.75
N THR A 32 9.74 32.87 -8.90
CA THR A 32 8.33 33.11 -9.22
C THR A 32 7.65 33.97 -8.16
N LEU A 33 7.90 33.73 -6.88
CA LEU A 33 7.36 34.53 -5.77
C LEU A 33 7.86 35.98 -5.82
N GLN A 34 9.15 36.21 -6.09
CA GLN A 34 9.72 37.56 -6.25
C GLN A 34 9.13 38.28 -7.46
N ASN A 35 8.98 37.60 -8.59
CA ASN A 35 8.38 38.16 -9.80
C ASN A 35 6.90 38.50 -9.57
N LEU A 36 6.16 37.66 -8.84
CA LEU A 36 4.77 37.91 -8.46
C LEU A 36 4.66 39.20 -7.63
N LEU A 37 5.54 39.41 -6.65
CA LEU A 37 5.57 40.64 -5.86
C LEU A 37 5.73 41.89 -6.75
N GLY A 38 6.68 41.87 -7.69
CA GLY A 38 6.89 42.97 -8.63
C GLY A 38 5.70 43.17 -9.58
N HIS A 39 5.10 42.08 -10.07
CA HIS A 39 3.96 42.11 -10.97
C HIS A 39 2.72 42.70 -10.30
N LEU A 40 2.42 42.32 -9.05
CA LEU A 40 1.27 42.84 -8.30
C LEU A 40 1.35 44.36 -8.12
N ALA A 41 2.54 44.91 -7.88
CA ALA A 41 2.75 46.34 -7.72
C ALA A 41 2.49 47.14 -9.01
N GLN A 42 2.73 46.53 -10.18
CA GLN A 42 2.62 47.19 -11.49
C GLN A 42 1.29 46.95 -12.19
N HIS A 43 0.72 45.76 -12.01
CA HIS A 43 -0.39 45.25 -12.82
C HIS A 43 -1.59 44.76 -11.99
N GLY A 44 -1.47 44.69 -10.66
CA GLY A 44 -2.51 44.16 -9.78
C GLY A 44 -2.70 42.64 -9.95
N ASN A 45 -3.84 42.14 -9.46
CA ASN A 45 -4.14 40.70 -9.43
C ASN A 45 -4.73 40.20 -10.76
N THR A 46 -3.89 40.10 -11.79
CA THR A 46 -4.25 39.54 -13.10
C THR A 46 -4.34 38.02 -13.08
N ALA A 47 -4.87 37.40 -14.14
CA ALA A 47 -4.91 35.95 -14.28
C ALA A 47 -3.51 35.29 -14.15
N ASP A 48 -2.47 35.94 -14.68
CA ASP A 48 -1.08 35.47 -14.54
C ASP A 48 -0.60 35.52 -13.09
N ALA A 49 -0.98 36.56 -12.34
CA ALA A 49 -0.67 36.67 -10.91
C ALA A 49 -1.33 35.56 -10.10
N GLN A 50 -2.60 35.27 -10.38
CA GLN A 50 -3.35 34.16 -9.75
C GLN A 50 -2.71 32.81 -10.06
N GLN A 51 -2.29 32.59 -11.31
CA GLN A 51 -1.65 31.35 -11.72
C GLN A 51 -0.27 31.16 -11.07
N ALA A 52 0.53 32.23 -10.99
CA ALA A 52 1.80 32.20 -10.29
C ALA A 52 1.63 31.90 -8.79
N ALA A 53 0.67 32.56 -8.13
CA ALA A 53 0.35 32.29 -6.72
C ALA A 53 -0.07 30.83 -6.50
N LYS A 54 -0.93 30.27 -7.36
CA LYS A 54 -1.34 28.85 -7.31
C LYS A 54 -0.15 27.90 -7.46
N ALA A 55 0.77 28.19 -8.37
CA ALA A 55 1.95 27.36 -8.58
C ALA A 55 2.88 27.34 -7.35
N VAL A 56 3.13 28.51 -6.76
CA VAL A 56 3.93 28.66 -5.53
C VAL A 56 3.26 27.91 -4.36
N LEU A 57 1.95 28.13 -4.15
CA LEU A 57 1.17 27.45 -3.11
C LEU A 57 1.20 25.93 -3.28
N GLN A 58 0.95 25.44 -4.50
CA GLN A 58 0.95 24.01 -4.78
C GLN A 58 2.29 23.37 -4.44
N TYR A 59 3.40 24.04 -4.78
CA TYR A 59 4.73 23.51 -4.52
C TYR A 59 5.07 23.52 -3.02
N PHE A 60 4.96 24.66 -2.34
CA PHE A 60 5.37 24.76 -0.95
C PHE A 60 4.43 24.04 0.03
N ASN A 61 3.13 23.90 -0.29
CA ASN A 61 2.21 23.12 0.54
C ASN A 61 2.40 21.60 0.38
N LYS A 62 2.93 21.11 -0.74
CA LYS A 62 2.98 19.67 -1.04
C LYS A 62 4.36 19.07 -1.20
N ALA A 63 5.27 19.76 -1.88
CA ALA A 63 6.56 19.20 -2.26
C ALA A 63 7.71 19.65 -1.35
N ALA A 64 7.66 20.87 -0.82
CA ALA A 64 8.74 21.40 0.01
C ALA A 64 8.88 20.69 1.35
N HIS A 65 7.77 20.33 2.02
CA HIS A 65 7.87 19.61 3.30
C HIS A 65 8.51 18.23 3.16
N LEU A 66 8.31 17.55 2.01
CA LEU A 66 8.94 16.25 1.73
C LEU A 66 10.46 16.36 1.65
N HIS A 67 10.98 17.52 1.24
CA HIS A 67 12.42 17.79 1.21
C HIS A 67 12.98 17.90 2.63
N HIS A 68 12.37 18.71 3.50
CA HIS A 68 12.77 18.79 4.91
C HIS A 68 12.66 17.41 5.60
N ASP A 69 11.61 16.64 5.32
CA ASP A 69 11.46 15.30 5.88
C ASP A 69 12.56 14.33 5.41
N ASP A 70 13.04 14.44 4.16
CA ASP A 70 14.20 13.66 3.67
C ASP A 70 15.46 13.97 4.48
N GLU A 71 15.60 15.22 4.91
CA GLU A 71 16.73 15.67 5.71
C GLU A 71 16.62 15.25 7.17
N GLU A 72 15.48 15.55 7.80
CA GLU A 72 15.25 15.35 9.23
C GLU A 72 15.15 13.89 9.63
N GLN A 73 14.48 13.07 8.82
CA GLN A 73 14.15 11.70 9.20
C GLN A 73 15.22 10.70 8.75
N ASP A 74 15.98 11.01 7.69
CA ASP A 74 16.94 10.07 7.09
C ASP A 74 18.33 10.68 6.97
N LEU A 75 18.54 11.71 6.15
CA LEU A 75 19.90 12.20 5.81
C LEU A 75 20.71 12.59 7.06
N MET A 76 20.16 13.47 7.92
CA MET A 76 20.87 13.96 9.10
C MET A 76 21.08 12.87 10.15
N PRO A 77 20.07 12.05 10.53
CA PRO A 77 20.30 10.92 11.44
C PRO A 77 21.33 9.91 10.92
N MET A 78 21.30 9.60 9.62
CA MET A 78 22.28 8.70 9.00
C MET A 78 23.69 9.28 9.01
N LEU A 79 23.84 10.58 8.73
CA LEU A 79 25.11 11.30 8.85
C LEU A 79 25.63 11.28 10.29
N GLN A 80 24.79 11.57 11.27
CA GLN A 80 25.16 11.55 12.69
C GLN A 80 25.59 10.15 13.15
N ALA A 81 24.97 9.09 12.63
CA ALA A 81 25.34 7.71 12.93
C ALA A 81 26.66 7.26 12.27
N THR A 82 27.05 7.91 11.16
CA THR A 82 28.20 7.49 10.34
C THR A 82 29.45 8.35 10.58
N ALA A 83 29.27 9.63 10.84
CA ALA A 83 30.36 10.59 10.96
C ALA A 83 31.20 10.35 12.22
N THR A 84 32.50 10.60 12.09
CA THR A 84 33.47 10.54 13.20
C THR A 84 34.43 11.72 13.11
N GLY A 85 35.13 12.03 14.21
CA GLY A 85 36.11 13.13 14.25
C GLY A 85 35.49 14.50 13.92
N ASP A 86 36.16 15.26 13.05
CA ASP A 86 35.76 16.63 12.68
C ASP A 86 34.36 16.69 12.04
N ASP A 87 33.96 15.66 11.29
CA ASP A 87 32.62 15.61 10.67
C ASP A 87 31.53 15.51 11.73
N ALA A 88 31.75 14.71 12.79
CA ALA A 88 30.81 14.59 13.89
C ALA A 88 30.71 15.90 14.69
N ALA A 89 31.84 16.58 14.90
CA ALA A 89 31.87 17.89 15.56
C ALA A 89 31.13 18.97 14.74
N LEU A 90 31.31 18.97 13.41
CA LEU A 90 30.59 19.86 12.50
C LEU A 90 29.08 19.58 12.53
N LEU A 91 28.65 18.30 12.44
CA LEU A 91 27.23 17.93 12.49
C LEU A 91 26.57 18.31 13.81
N ALA A 92 27.27 18.24 14.93
CA ALA A 92 26.76 18.65 16.25
C ALA A 92 26.36 20.14 16.30
N THR A 93 26.97 20.96 15.43
CA THR A 93 26.64 22.39 15.29
C THR A 93 25.63 22.61 14.16
N LEU A 94 25.85 21.95 13.02
CA LEU A 94 25.09 22.18 11.79
C LEU A 94 23.65 21.66 11.84
N VAL A 95 23.40 20.49 12.46
CA VAL A 95 22.05 19.90 12.52
C VAL A 95 21.07 20.79 13.29
N PRO A 96 21.39 21.29 14.50
CA PRO A 96 20.52 22.26 15.18
C PRO A 96 20.25 23.53 14.36
N GLU A 97 21.25 24.03 13.63
CA GLU A 97 21.06 25.21 12.76
C GLU A 97 20.11 24.94 11.60
N ILE A 98 20.18 23.76 10.98
CA ILE A 98 19.28 23.35 9.90
C ILE A 98 17.84 23.20 10.42
N LEU A 99 17.65 22.54 11.55
CA LEU A 99 16.32 22.42 12.17
C LEU A 99 15.74 23.79 12.53
N ALA A 100 16.58 24.73 12.99
CA ALA A 100 16.16 26.10 13.25
C ALA A 100 15.80 26.85 11.94
N ASP A 101 16.49 26.59 10.83
CA ASP A 101 16.12 27.13 9.52
C ASP A 101 14.75 26.62 9.08
N HIS A 102 14.47 25.32 9.22
CA HIS A 102 13.17 24.71 8.89
C HIS A 102 12.03 25.41 9.64
N GLN A 103 12.19 25.60 10.95
CA GLN A 103 11.20 26.32 11.77
C GLN A 103 11.00 27.77 11.32
N ARG A 104 12.09 28.48 10.95
CA ARG A 104 11.99 29.86 10.43
C ARG A 104 11.27 29.90 9.09
N MET A 105 11.53 28.94 8.20
CA MET A 105 10.85 28.84 6.91
C MET A 105 9.35 28.58 7.09
N ASP A 106 8.98 27.68 8.00
CA ASP A 106 7.57 27.39 8.30
C ASP A 106 6.84 28.61 8.86
N GLN A 107 7.46 29.35 9.78
CA GLN A 107 6.88 30.59 10.34
C GLN A 107 6.70 31.67 9.26
N ALA A 108 7.71 31.86 8.40
CA ALA A 108 7.62 32.80 7.29
C ALA A 108 6.54 32.37 6.27
N TRP A 109 6.40 31.07 6.01
CA TRP A 109 5.34 30.54 5.15
C TRP A 109 3.95 30.76 5.73
N LEU A 110 3.75 30.53 7.03
CA LEU A 110 2.47 30.81 7.71
C LEU A 110 2.05 32.28 7.59
N THR A 111 3.01 33.19 7.49
CA THR A 111 2.75 34.62 7.29
C THR A 111 2.37 34.92 5.84
N LEU A 112 3.09 34.36 4.86
CA LEU A 112 2.86 34.64 3.43
C LEU A 112 1.68 33.90 2.82
N ARG A 113 1.38 32.70 3.32
CA ARG A 113 0.38 31.81 2.73
C ARG A 113 -1.01 32.45 2.62
N PRO A 114 -1.57 33.12 3.65
CA PRO A 114 -2.89 33.75 3.53
C PRO A 114 -2.96 34.83 2.44
N GLU A 115 -1.88 35.59 2.25
CA GLU A 115 -1.77 36.60 1.20
C GLU A 115 -1.77 35.94 -0.19
N LEU A 116 -0.99 34.87 -0.35
CA LEU A 116 -0.95 34.07 -1.59
C LEU A 116 -2.29 33.38 -1.88
N ASP A 117 -2.99 32.86 -0.87
CA ASP A 117 -4.32 32.27 -1.01
C ASP A 117 -5.34 33.32 -1.52
N ALA A 118 -5.30 34.54 -0.97
CA ALA A 118 -6.15 35.64 -1.43
C ALA A 118 -5.82 36.09 -2.86
N ILE A 119 -4.54 36.12 -3.23
CA ILE A 119 -4.12 36.41 -4.60
C ILE A 119 -4.60 35.31 -5.55
N ALA A 120 -4.37 34.04 -5.22
CA ALA A 120 -4.80 32.89 -6.02
C ALA A 120 -6.33 32.83 -6.24
N ALA A 121 -7.11 33.30 -5.27
CA ALA A 121 -8.57 33.38 -5.36
C ALA A 121 -9.08 34.61 -6.14
N GLY A 122 -8.21 35.53 -6.54
CA GLY A 122 -8.61 36.77 -7.21
C GLY A 122 -9.16 37.85 -6.25
N THR A 123 -9.07 37.64 -4.94
CA THR A 123 -9.72 38.47 -3.91
C THR A 123 -8.76 39.45 -3.21
N GLY A 124 -7.45 39.26 -3.34
CA GLY A 124 -6.42 40.11 -2.74
C GLY A 124 -5.36 40.58 -3.73
N THR A 125 -4.71 41.71 -3.43
CA THR A 125 -3.59 42.27 -4.21
C THR A 125 -2.33 42.52 -3.36
N GLN A 126 -2.43 42.30 -2.05
CA GLN A 126 -1.35 42.56 -1.10
C GLN A 126 -0.46 41.32 -0.98
N LEU A 127 0.85 41.53 -1.08
CA LEU A 127 1.89 40.57 -0.78
C LEU A 127 3.02 41.30 -0.05
N SER A 128 3.42 40.82 1.11
CA SER A 128 4.40 41.47 1.97
C SER A 128 5.80 41.40 1.36
N ALA A 129 6.37 42.56 0.99
CA ALA A 129 7.72 42.64 0.46
C ALA A 129 8.77 42.12 1.47
N ASP A 130 8.63 42.51 2.73
CA ASP A 130 9.51 42.05 3.81
C ASP A 130 9.33 40.54 4.08
N GLY A 131 8.08 40.04 4.02
CA GLY A 131 7.79 38.61 4.15
C GLY A 131 8.44 37.79 3.04
N VAL A 132 8.28 38.22 1.78
CA VAL A 132 8.90 37.57 0.61
C VAL A 132 10.42 37.60 0.73
N ALA A 133 11.01 38.75 1.07
CA ALA A 133 12.46 38.88 1.25
C ALA A 133 12.98 37.95 2.35
N ALA A 134 12.31 37.89 3.50
CA ALA A 134 12.68 37.01 4.61
C ALA A 134 12.59 35.53 4.23
N TYR A 135 11.51 35.12 3.55
CA TYR A 135 11.31 33.74 3.12
C TYR A 135 12.35 33.28 2.10
N VAL A 136 12.64 34.13 1.11
CA VAL A 136 13.67 33.88 0.10
C VAL A 136 15.06 33.79 0.74
N ALA A 137 15.38 34.72 1.64
CA ALA A 137 16.67 34.71 2.34
C ALA A 137 16.84 33.46 3.21
N ALA A 138 15.79 33.01 3.89
CA ALA A 138 15.81 31.81 4.73
C ALA A 138 16.16 30.56 3.90
N TYR A 139 15.45 30.33 2.79
CA TYR A 139 15.74 29.19 1.90
C TYR A 139 17.14 29.25 1.29
N HIS A 140 17.62 30.43 0.88
CA HIS A 140 18.97 30.55 0.34
C HIS A 140 20.05 30.23 1.37
N ALA A 141 19.91 30.72 2.61
CA ALA A 141 20.83 30.41 3.69
C ALA A 141 20.82 28.91 4.04
N HIS A 142 19.62 28.32 4.08
CA HIS A 142 19.39 26.90 4.33
C HIS A 142 20.07 26.01 3.29
N MET A 143 19.70 26.17 2.01
CA MET A 143 20.26 25.38 0.90
C MET A 143 21.78 25.57 0.77
N SER A 144 22.33 26.74 1.12
CA SER A 144 23.77 26.97 1.11
C SER A 144 24.51 26.10 2.12
N LYS A 145 23.92 25.85 3.30
CA LYS A 145 24.48 24.95 4.31
C LYS A 145 24.45 23.50 3.81
N GLU A 146 23.36 23.10 3.18
CA GLU A 146 23.18 21.72 2.71
C GLU A 146 24.08 21.40 1.53
N GLU A 147 24.11 22.27 0.52
CA GLU A 147 24.95 22.08 -0.66
C GLU A 147 26.45 22.23 -0.34
N GLY A 148 26.78 23.08 0.62
CA GLY A 148 28.16 23.34 1.03
C GLY A 148 28.73 22.29 2.00
N GLN A 149 27.89 21.69 2.85
CA GLN A 149 28.34 20.84 3.96
C GLN A 149 27.69 19.46 3.95
N LEU A 150 26.35 19.36 4.07
CA LEU A 150 25.67 18.06 4.21
C LEU A 150 25.81 17.16 2.98
N ALA A 151 25.51 17.67 1.78
CA ALA A 151 25.53 16.88 0.56
C ALA A 151 26.94 16.37 0.20
N PRO A 152 28.02 17.19 0.27
CA PRO A 152 29.39 16.70 0.13
C PRO A 152 29.78 15.67 1.19
N MET A 153 29.37 15.88 2.44
CA MET A 153 29.64 14.94 3.53
C MET A 153 28.96 13.60 3.29
N ALA A 154 27.68 13.59 2.91
CA ALA A 154 26.93 12.36 2.59
C ALA A 154 27.55 11.60 1.42
N LYS A 155 27.93 12.31 0.34
CA LYS A 155 28.64 11.71 -0.81
C LYS A 155 29.97 11.05 -0.42
N ARG A 156 30.66 11.60 0.59
CA ARG A 156 31.95 11.06 1.05
C ARG A 156 31.79 9.91 2.05
N LEU A 157 30.80 9.99 2.95
CA LEU A 157 30.68 9.09 4.09
C LEU A 157 29.75 7.89 3.84
N PHE A 158 28.70 8.04 3.04
CA PHE A 158 27.74 6.96 2.86
C PHE A 158 28.27 5.86 1.96
N SER A 159 28.09 4.62 2.40
CA SER A 159 28.23 3.42 1.57
C SER A 159 27.13 3.34 0.50
N ALA A 160 27.31 2.46 -0.49
CA ALA A 160 26.29 2.19 -1.50
C ALA A 160 24.95 1.74 -0.88
N GLN A 161 25.00 0.89 0.16
CA GLN A 161 23.80 0.44 0.88
C GLN A 161 23.08 1.59 1.59
N GLN A 162 23.84 2.53 2.19
CA GLN A 162 23.24 3.71 2.81
C GLN A 162 22.63 4.66 1.77
N MET A 163 23.27 4.85 0.61
CA MET A 163 22.67 5.60 -0.49
C MET A 163 21.37 4.96 -0.98
N GLU A 164 21.34 3.63 -1.12
CA GLU A 164 20.12 2.89 -1.50
C GLU A 164 19.02 3.02 -0.43
N GLN A 165 19.39 2.93 0.86
CA GLN A 165 18.46 3.10 1.97
C GLN A 165 17.82 4.50 1.95
N LEU A 166 18.62 5.54 1.75
CA LEU A 166 18.16 6.93 1.65
C LEU A 166 17.22 7.08 0.44
N GLY A 167 17.60 6.59 -0.74
CA GLY A 167 16.77 6.61 -1.94
C GLY A 167 15.41 5.91 -1.75
N THR A 168 15.43 4.73 -1.12
CA THR A 168 14.22 3.95 -0.82
C THR A 168 13.32 4.66 0.20
N ALA A 169 13.88 5.36 1.19
CA ALA A 169 13.12 6.17 2.12
C ALA A 169 12.43 7.35 1.41
N MET A 170 13.18 8.06 0.55
CA MET A 170 12.67 9.16 -0.28
C MET A 170 11.53 8.72 -1.21
N GLN A 171 11.63 7.52 -1.82
CA GLN A 171 10.58 6.91 -2.66
C GLN A 171 9.32 6.60 -1.85
N ARG A 172 9.48 5.92 -0.69
CA ARG A 172 8.37 5.57 0.20
C ARG A 172 7.60 6.80 0.66
N ARG A 173 8.30 7.87 1.04
CA ARG A 173 7.68 9.14 1.48
C ARG A 173 6.83 9.79 0.37
N ARG A 174 7.18 9.53 -0.89
CA ARG A 174 6.47 10.02 -2.07
C ARG A 174 5.43 9.05 -2.62
N GLY A 175 5.20 7.91 -1.95
CA GLY A 175 4.27 6.87 -2.42
C GLY A 175 4.73 6.19 -3.72
N ILE A 176 6.02 6.29 -4.06
CA ILE A 176 6.61 5.68 -5.24
C ILE A 176 7.13 4.30 -4.81
N ALA A 177 6.66 3.25 -5.48
CA ALA A 177 7.22 1.92 -5.27
C ALA A 177 8.71 1.94 -5.68
N PRO A 178 9.63 1.39 -4.88
CA PRO A 178 11.04 1.36 -5.26
C PRO A 178 11.21 0.64 -6.59
N ASP A 179 12.11 1.17 -7.43
CA ASP A 179 12.52 0.49 -8.66
C ASP A 179 13.11 -0.85 -8.23
N LEU A 180 12.41 -1.94 -8.57
CA LEU A 180 12.90 -3.28 -8.27
C LEU A 180 14.21 -3.47 -9.03
N PRO A 181 15.30 -3.92 -8.38
CA PRO A 181 16.54 -4.18 -9.09
C PRO A 181 16.25 -5.14 -10.24
N GLU A 182 16.80 -4.85 -11.42
CA GLU A 182 16.74 -5.74 -12.58
C GLU A 182 17.36 -7.07 -12.12
N VAL A 183 16.51 -8.10 -12.06
CA VAL A 183 16.82 -9.35 -11.36
C VAL A 183 17.81 -10.15 -12.22
N ALA A 184 19.10 -9.80 -12.12
CA ALA A 184 20.18 -10.40 -12.89
C ALA A 184 20.36 -11.90 -12.62
N ASP A 185 19.80 -12.40 -11.50
CA ASP A 185 19.64 -13.81 -11.22
C ASP A 185 18.45 -14.02 -10.27
N ALA A 186 17.30 -14.40 -10.84
CA ALA A 186 16.08 -14.65 -10.06
C ALA A 186 16.26 -15.77 -9.04
N ALA A 187 17.13 -16.75 -9.32
CA ALA A 187 17.40 -17.84 -8.38
C ALA A 187 18.24 -17.34 -7.19
N ALA A 188 19.25 -16.51 -7.42
CA ALA A 188 20.05 -15.92 -6.34
C ALA A 188 19.24 -14.95 -5.47
N VAL A 189 18.38 -14.13 -6.08
CA VAL A 189 17.47 -13.23 -5.34
C VAL A 189 16.46 -14.02 -4.52
N LEU A 190 15.84 -15.07 -5.08
CA LEU A 190 14.95 -15.97 -4.34
C LEU A 190 15.67 -16.69 -3.18
N ALA A 191 16.95 -17.06 -3.36
CA ALA A 191 17.75 -17.68 -2.31
C ALA A 191 18.08 -16.71 -1.17
N ALA A 192 18.27 -15.42 -1.48
CA ALA A 192 18.62 -14.35 -0.54
C ALA A 192 17.40 -13.75 0.19
N MET A 193 16.18 -13.89 -0.33
CA MET A 193 14.91 -13.40 0.27
C MET A 193 14.47 -14.14 1.55
N ARG A 194 15.40 -14.77 2.29
CA ARG A 194 15.11 -15.46 3.54
C ARG A 194 14.82 -14.44 4.65
N THR A 195 13.56 -14.35 5.04
CA THR A 195 13.14 -13.66 6.27
C THR A 195 13.11 -14.66 7.42
N ASP A 196 13.72 -14.30 8.55
CA ASP A 196 13.59 -15.06 9.79
C ASP A 196 12.27 -14.71 10.49
N TYR A 197 11.43 -15.72 10.73
CA TYR A 197 10.15 -15.57 11.42
C TYR A 197 10.35 -15.56 12.94
N VAL A 198 9.87 -14.53 13.64
CA VAL A 198 10.15 -14.33 15.09
C VAL A 198 8.91 -13.93 15.90
N GLN A 199 7.75 -13.75 15.28
CA GLN A 199 6.62 -13.08 15.91
C GLN A 199 5.99 -13.86 17.07
N SER A 200 5.88 -15.20 17.00
CA SER A 200 5.16 -16.01 18.02
C SER A 200 5.50 -17.51 17.95
N SER A 201 5.08 -18.30 18.96
CA SER A 201 5.13 -19.77 18.98
C SER A 201 3.73 -20.38 19.09
N LEU A 202 3.58 -21.65 18.69
CA LEU A 202 2.32 -22.39 18.79
C LEU A 202 2.58 -23.77 19.43
N SER A 203 2.03 -23.99 20.62
CA SER A 203 2.04 -25.30 21.29
C SER A 203 0.64 -25.91 21.40
N GLU A 204 0.57 -27.22 21.57
CA GLU A 204 -0.65 -28.02 21.75
C GLU A 204 -1.49 -27.52 22.93
N THR A 205 -0.86 -26.94 23.96
CA THR A 205 -1.55 -26.37 25.11
C THR A 205 -2.11 -24.97 24.87
N ASP A 206 -1.62 -24.28 23.84
CA ASP A 206 -2.07 -22.93 23.47
C ASP A 206 -3.23 -22.93 22.47
N VAL A 207 -3.48 -24.09 21.84
CA VAL A 207 -4.55 -24.29 20.84
C VAL A 207 -5.84 -24.73 21.52
N LEU A 208 -6.95 -24.14 21.11
CA LEU A 208 -8.28 -24.59 21.54
C LEU A 208 -8.61 -25.97 20.97
N ALA A 209 -9.34 -26.78 21.74
CA ALA A 209 -9.72 -28.14 21.33
C ALA A 209 -10.69 -28.17 20.14
N ASP A 210 -11.53 -27.13 20.00
CA ASP A 210 -12.38 -26.92 18.82
C ASP A 210 -11.61 -26.09 17.78
N PRO A 211 -11.32 -26.64 16.59
CA PRO A 211 -10.59 -25.91 15.55
C PRO A 211 -11.37 -24.74 14.97
N ILE A 212 -12.70 -24.71 15.02
CA ILE A 212 -13.49 -23.55 14.55
C ILE A 212 -13.32 -22.39 15.55
N ALA A 213 -13.39 -22.68 16.85
CA ALA A 213 -13.08 -21.70 17.89
C ALA A 213 -11.63 -21.20 17.80
N GLN A 214 -10.69 -22.09 17.49
CA GLN A 214 -9.29 -21.70 17.25
C GLN A 214 -9.15 -20.76 16.04
N PHE A 215 -9.83 -21.05 14.93
CA PHE A 215 -9.86 -20.16 13.77
C PHE A 215 -10.45 -18.79 14.14
N GLN A 216 -11.56 -18.77 14.88
CA GLN A 216 -12.19 -17.53 15.35
C GLN A 216 -11.22 -16.66 16.15
N LYS A 217 -10.47 -17.28 17.08
CA LYS A 217 -9.42 -16.61 17.86
C LYS A 217 -8.38 -15.97 16.95
N TRP A 218 -7.80 -16.74 16.02
CA TRP A 218 -6.77 -16.20 15.12
C TRP A 218 -7.29 -15.17 14.12
N PHE A 219 -8.52 -15.33 13.64
CA PHE A 219 -9.16 -14.34 12.77
C PHE A 219 -9.36 -13.01 13.49
N ALA A 220 -9.81 -13.03 14.76
CA ALA A 220 -9.91 -11.83 15.59
C ALA A 220 -8.55 -11.17 15.83
N GLU A 221 -7.51 -11.97 16.07
CA GLU A 221 -6.12 -11.47 16.17
C GLU A 221 -5.65 -10.82 14.87
N ALA A 222 -5.96 -11.41 13.70
CA ALA A 222 -5.63 -10.82 12.40
C ALA A 222 -6.35 -9.48 12.15
N VAL A 223 -7.62 -9.38 12.53
CA VAL A 223 -8.39 -8.12 12.48
C VAL A 223 -7.77 -7.07 13.41
N ASN A 224 -7.45 -7.44 14.65
CA ASN A 224 -6.86 -6.52 15.63
C ASN A 224 -5.46 -6.05 15.21
N ALA A 225 -4.69 -6.92 14.55
CA ALA A 225 -3.39 -6.59 14.00
C ALA A 225 -3.45 -5.78 12.69
N GLN A 226 -4.66 -5.44 12.21
CA GLN A 226 -4.90 -4.71 10.97
C GLN A 226 -4.23 -5.36 9.75
N VAL A 227 -4.22 -6.70 9.72
CA VAL A 227 -3.80 -7.47 8.54
C VAL A 227 -4.61 -6.99 7.33
N MET A 228 -3.96 -6.82 6.19
CA MET A 228 -4.66 -6.43 4.96
C MET A 228 -5.63 -7.53 4.53
N GLU A 229 -6.92 -7.19 4.38
CA GLU A 229 -8.00 -8.11 3.98
C GLU A 229 -7.96 -9.48 4.71
N PRO A 230 -8.13 -9.54 6.04
CA PRO A 230 -7.93 -10.78 6.81
C PRO A 230 -8.95 -11.88 6.45
N ASN A 231 -10.04 -11.50 5.77
CA ASN A 231 -11.08 -12.39 5.24
C ASN A 231 -10.82 -12.88 3.80
N ALA A 232 -9.69 -12.50 3.18
CA ALA A 232 -9.27 -13.08 1.92
C ALA A 232 -8.68 -14.49 2.12
N MET A 233 -9.04 -15.40 1.23
CA MET A 233 -8.53 -16.77 1.22
C MET A 233 -8.30 -17.23 -0.22
N ASP A 234 -7.24 -18.01 -0.43
CA ASP A 234 -7.10 -18.79 -1.66
C ASP A 234 -8.08 -19.96 -1.62
N LEU A 235 -8.87 -20.11 -2.68
CA LEU A 235 -9.72 -21.27 -2.93
C LEU A 235 -9.15 -22.11 -4.06
N SER A 236 -8.66 -23.28 -3.70
CA SER A 236 -8.14 -24.27 -4.62
C SER A 236 -9.20 -25.34 -4.91
N THR A 237 -9.50 -25.54 -6.20
CA THR A 237 -10.45 -26.54 -6.71
C THR A 237 -9.81 -27.35 -7.84
N VAL A 238 -10.38 -28.50 -8.18
CA VAL A 238 -9.83 -29.40 -9.21
C VAL A 238 -10.79 -29.49 -10.39
N SER A 239 -10.29 -29.28 -11.60
CA SER A 239 -11.05 -29.41 -12.84
C SER A 239 -11.42 -30.86 -13.14
N PRO A 240 -12.36 -31.12 -14.07
CA PRO A 240 -12.72 -32.48 -14.47
C PRO A 240 -11.57 -33.32 -15.07
N ASP A 241 -10.54 -32.68 -15.61
CA ASP A 241 -9.32 -33.36 -16.10
C ASP A 241 -8.23 -33.50 -15.01
N GLY A 242 -8.57 -33.26 -13.74
CA GLY A 242 -7.68 -33.47 -12.60
C GLY A 242 -6.66 -32.36 -12.35
N LYS A 243 -6.80 -31.19 -12.99
CA LYS A 243 -5.88 -30.06 -12.82
C LYS A 243 -6.32 -29.15 -11.68
N PRO A 244 -5.44 -28.82 -10.72
CA PRO A 244 -5.75 -27.85 -9.69
C PRO A 244 -5.81 -26.43 -10.27
N SER A 245 -6.68 -25.60 -9.71
CA SER A 245 -6.79 -24.18 -10.02
C SER A 245 -7.12 -23.40 -8.76
N SER A 246 -6.47 -22.26 -8.58
CA SER A 246 -6.53 -21.43 -7.37
C SER A 246 -6.94 -20.01 -7.73
N ARG A 247 -7.64 -19.34 -6.82
CA ARG A 247 -8.01 -17.91 -6.91
C ARG A 247 -8.41 -17.39 -5.54
N ILE A 248 -8.25 -16.09 -5.34
CA ILE A 248 -8.72 -15.42 -4.13
C ILE A 248 -10.25 -15.31 -4.13
N VAL A 249 -10.86 -15.64 -3.00
CA VAL A 249 -12.25 -15.35 -2.65
C VAL A 249 -12.30 -14.79 -1.23
N LEU A 250 -13.43 -14.18 -0.87
CA LEU A 250 -13.61 -13.64 0.47
C LEU A 250 -14.55 -14.54 1.28
N ILE A 251 -14.12 -14.96 2.47
CA ILE A 251 -15.04 -15.57 3.42
C ILE A 251 -16.06 -14.54 3.89
N LYS A 252 -17.31 -15.00 4.05
CA LYS A 252 -18.42 -14.17 4.52
C LYS A 252 -19.01 -14.65 5.84
N GLN A 253 -18.96 -15.95 6.10
CA GLN A 253 -19.44 -16.55 7.33
C GLN A 253 -18.58 -17.78 7.66
N PHE A 254 -18.39 -18.05 8.94
CA PHE A 254 -17.88 -19.33 9.44
C PHE A 254 -18.60 -19.68 10.74
N ASP A 255 -18.96 -20.95 10.89
CA ASP A 255 -19.61 -21.52 12.09
C ASP A 255 -19.33 -23.03 12.13
N GLU A 256 -19.98 -23.78 13.03
CA GLU A 256 -19.79 -25.23 13.15
C GLU A 256 -20.15 -26.01 11.87
N ARG A 257 -20.91 -25.42 10.95
CA ARG A 257 -21.28 -26.01 9.66
C ARG A 257 -20.17 -25.83 8.62
N GLY A 258 -19.26 -24.88 8.83
CA GLY A 258 -18.08 -24.67 8.00
C GLY A 258 -17.89 -23.24 7.48
N PHE A 259 -17.10 -23.10 6.41
CA PHE A 259 -16.62 -21.81 5.89
C PHE A 259 -17.36 -21.44 4.60
N THR A 260 -18.04 -20.28 4.60
CA THR A 260 -18.98 -19.90 3.55
C THR A 260 -18.47 -18.71 2.73
N TRP A 261 -18.54 -18.83 1.40
CA TRP A 261 -18.28 -17.76 0.43
C TRP A 261 -19.36 -17.76 -0.66
N TYR A 262 -19.43 -16.69 -1.44
CA TYR A 262 -20.44 -16.53 -2.49
C TYR A 262 -19.79 -16.30 -3.84
N THR A 263 -20.37 -16.87 -4.90
CA THR A 263 -19.77 -16.86 -6.23
C THR A 263 -20.81 -17.09 -7.34
N ASN A 264 -20.34 -17.12 -8.58
CA ASN A 264 -21.12 -17.54 -9.74
C ASN A 264 -20.92 -19.05 -9.96
N TYR A 265 -22.01 -19.81 -9.90
CA TYR A 265 -22.04 -21.27 -10.08
C TYR A 265 -21.58 -21.72 -11.47
N HIS A 266 -21.65 -20.85 -12.49
CA HIS A 266 -21.19 -21.15 -13.84
C HIS A 266 -19.72 -20.82 -14.09
N SER A 267 -19.03 -20.19 -13.13
CA SER A 267 -17.58 -19.92 -13.25
C SER A 267 -16.75 -21.20 -13.20
N ASP A 268 -15.47 -21.14 -13.55
CA ASP A 268 -14.58 -22.33 -13.53
C ASP A 268 -14.61 -23.02 -12.17
N LYS A 269 -14.49 -22.26 -11.07
CA LYS A 269 -14.55 -22.82 -9.72
C LYS A 269 -15.91 -23.47 -9.42
N GLY A 270 -17.01 -22.91 -9.96
CA GLY A 270 -18.35 -23.46 -9.80
C GLY A 270 -18.52 -24.77 -10.55
N GLN A 271 -18.02 -24.84 -11.79
CA GLN A 271 -18.01 -26.06 -12.61
C GLN A 271 -17.10 -27.14 -12.00
N HIS A 272 -15.94 -26.76 -11.48
CA HIS A 272 -15.03 -27.66 -10.77
C HIS A 272 -15.74 -28.28 -9.55
N LEU A 273 -16.40 -27.45 -8.72
CA LEU A 273 -17.10 -27.90 -7.51
C LEU A 273 -18.34 -28.75 -7.79
N GLU A 274 -19.01 -28.53 -8.93
CA GLU A 274 -20.10 -29.40 -9.37
C GLU A 274 -19.60 -30.81 -9.72
N HIS A 275 -18.40 -30.90 -10.31
CA HIS A 275 -17.80 -32.19 -10.69
C HIS A 275 -17.08 -32.88 -9.52
N ASN A 276 -16.31 -32.12 -8.75
CA ASN A 276 -15.53 -32.59 -7.62
C ASN A 276 -15.79 -31.66 -6.42
N PRO A 277 -16.56 -32.11 -5.40
CA PRO A 277 -16.92 -31.27 -4.28
C PRO A 277 -15.77 -31.05 -3.28
N HIS A 278 -14.57 -31.58 -3.51
CA HIS A 278 -13.43 -31.37 -2.62
C HIS A 278 -12.68 -30.07 -2.96
N ALA A 279 -12.35 -29.29 -1.93
CA ALA A 279 -11.58 -28.06 -2.08
C ALA A 279 -10.62 -27.84 -0.89
N ALA A 280 -9.67 -26.95 -1.10
CA ALA A 280 -8.79 -26.45 -0.06
C ALA A 280 -8.89 -24.91 0.03
N LEU A 281 -8.91 -24.40 1.25
CA LEU A 281 -8.81 -22.97 1.57
C LEU A 281 -7.47 -22.70 2.24
N LEU A 282 -6.83 -21.60 1.87
CA LEU A 282 -5.62 -21.11 2.53
C LEU A 282 -5.80 -19.64 2.91
N PHE A 283 -5.73 -19.37 4.21
CA PHE A 283 -5.54 -18.03 4.76
C PHE A 283 -4.05 -17.81 5.00
N PHE A 284 -3.52 -16.68 4.53
CA PHE A 284 -2.14 -16.27 4.82
C PHE A 284 -2.14 -14.86 5.40
N TRP A 285 -1.89 -14.75 6.71
CA TRP A 285 -1.77 -13.49 7.41
C TRP A 285 -0.29 -13.19 7.59
N ARG A 286 0.28 -12.54 6.58
CA ARG A 286 1.72 -12.29 6.45
C ARG A 286 2.30 -11.58 7.67
N GLU A 287 1.62 -10.55 8.15
CA GLU A 287 2.02 -9.67 9.25
C GLU A 287 2.12 -10.43 10.58
N LEU A 288 1.38 -11.54 10.71
CA LEU A 288 1.39 -12.42 11.87
C LEU A 288 2.23 -13.69 11.65
N GLU A 289 2.80 -13.86 10.46
CA GLU A 289 3.55 -15.06 10.08
C GLU A 289 2.71 -16.34 10.26
N ARG A 290 1.42 -16.27 9.90
CA ARG A 290 0.46 -17.37 10.11
C ARG A 290 -0.18 -17.83 8.83
N GLN A 291 -0.44 -19.14 8.78
CA GLN A 291 -1.29 -19.74 7.77
C GLN A 291 -2.34 -20.62 8.43
N VAL A 292 -3.55 -20.61 7.85
CA VAL A 292 -4.58 -21.61 8.16
C VAL A 292 -4.97 -22.32 6.88
N ARG A 293 -4.79 -23.63 6.85
CA ARG A 293 -5.21 -24.49 5.74
C ARG A 293 -6.44 -25.28 6.15
N ILE A 294 -7.48 -25.25 5.32
CA ILE A 294 -8.72 -25.96 5.58
C ILE A 294 -9.05 -26.81 4.35
N GLU A 295 -9.28 -28.11 4.55
CA GLU A 295 -9.60 -29.06 3.49
C GLU A 295 -10.93 -29.75 3.84
N GLY A 296 -11.76 -30.02 2.84
CA GLY A 296 -13.01 -30.73 3.06
C GLY A 296 -13.96 -30.71 1.86
N THR A 297 -15.20 -31.10 2.12
CA THR A 297 -16.27 -31.21 1.13
C THR A 297 -17.10 -29.93 1.05
N VAL A 298 -17.42 -29.47 -0.16
CA VAL A 298 -18.15 -28.25 -0.43
C VAL A 298 -19.60 -28.56 -0.80
N VAL A 299 -20.53 -27.85 -0.19
CA VAL A 299 -21.97 -27.92 -0.47
C VAL A 299 -22.51 -26.54 -0.85
N LYS A 300 -23.56 -26.49 -1.67
CA LYS A 300 -24.28 -25.23 -1.94
C LYS A 300 -25.04 -24.81 -0.67
N THR A 301 -25.04 -23.51 -0.37
CA THR A 301 -25.94 -22.98 0.66
C THR A 301 -27.39 -23.02 0.18
N THR A 302 -28.33 -22.82 1.10
CA THR A 302 -29.74 -22.73 0.71
C THR A 302 -29.99 -21.51 -0.18
N ALA A 303 -31.06 -21.56 -0.98
CA ALA A 303 -31.50 -20.42 -1.78
C ALA A 303 -31.78 -19.19 -0.88
N ALA A 304 -32.40 -19.40 0.29
CA ALA A 304 -32.68 -18.36 1.26
C ALA A 304 -31.40 -17.68 1.79
N GLU A 305 -30.38 -18.45 2.21
CA GLU A 305 -29.09 -17.90 2.62
C GLU A 305 -28.42 -17.09 1.48
N SER A 306 -28.55 -17.57 0.25
CA SER A 306 -28.05 -16.86 -0.94
C SER A 306 -28.82 -15.57 -1.24
N ASP A 307 -30.14 -15.57 -1.11
CA ASP A 307 -30.99 -14.39 -1.30
C ASP A 307 -30.69 -13.33 -0.24
N GLU A 308 -30.60 -13.73 1.03
CA GLU A 308 -30.27 -12.85 2.15
C GLU A 308 -28.93 -12.13 1.91
N TYR A 309 -27.87 -12.89 1.62
CA TYR A 309 -26.57 -12.29 1.37
C TYR A 309 -26.53 -11.48 0.07
N PHE A 310 -27.25 -11.90 -0.99
CA PHE A 310 -27.31 -11.13 -2.23
C PHE A 310 -27.92 -9.74 -1.97
N ASN A 311 -29.03 -9.66 -1.24
CA ASN A 311 -29.80 -8.44 -1.02
C ASN A 311 -29.05 -7.37 -0.21
N VAL A 312 -28.13 -7.77 0.67
CA VAL A 312 -27.30 -6.81 1.45
C VAL A 312 -26.09 -6.29 0.68
N ARG A 313 -25.79 -6.82 -0.51
CA ARG A 313 -24.67 -6.35 -1.33
C ARG A 313 -24.97 -4.96 -1.93
N PRO A 314 -23.94 -4.10 -2.12
CA PRO A 314 -24.09 -2.86 -2.86
C PRO A 314 -24.77 -3.09 -4.20
N LEU A 315 -25.65 -2.16 -4.61
CA LEU A 315 -26.43 -2.30 -5.85
C LEU A 315 -25.53 -2.60 -7.05
N GLN A 316 -24.42 -1.86 -7.20
CA GLN A 316 -23.46 -2.08 -8.29
C GLN A 316 -22.93 -3.52 -8.30
N SER A 317 -22.59 -4.10 -7.14
CA SER A 317 -22.13 -5.48 -7.06
C SER A 317 -23.19 -6.51 -7.43
N ARG A 318 -24.47 -6.23 -7.15
CA ARG A 318 -25.59 -7.06 -7.60
C ARG A 318 -25.78 -6.99 -9.10
N LEU A 319 -25.75 -5.78 -9.68
CA LEU A 319 -25.83 -5.57 -11.13
C LEU A 319 -24.68 -6.28 -11.86
N SER A 320 -23.44 -6.14 -11.39
CA SER A 320 -22.28 -6.83 -11.98
C SER A 320 -22.42 -8.36 -11.90
N ALA A 321 -23.01 -8.89 -10.83
CA ALA A 321 -23.24 -10.33 -10.69
C ALA A 321 -24.26 -10.87 -11.70
N ILE A 322 -25.22 -10.04 -12.14
CA ILE A 322 -26.20 -10.39 -13.17
C ILE A 322 -25.62 -10.22 -14.57
N ALA A 323 -24.86 -9.15 -14.80
CA ALA A 323 -24.30 -8.82 -16.10
C ALA A 323 -23.14 -9.72 -16.53
N SER A 324 -22.37 -10.25 -15.57
CA SER A 324 -21.16 -11.00 -15.84
C SER A 324 -21.39 -12.51 -15.90
N GLN A 325 -21.05 -13.12 -17.04
CA GLN A 325 -20.80 -14.55 -17.16
C GLN A 325 -19.38 -14.85 -16.67
N GLN A 326 -19.19 -14.91 -15.34
CA GLN A 326 -17.87 -15.06 -14.73
C GLN A 326 -17.09 -16.25 -15.34
N SER A 327 -15.82 -16.02 -15.68
CA SER A 327 -14.90 -16.95 -16.37
C SER A 327 -15.13 -17.17 -17.88
N ALA A 328 -16.27 -16.77 -18.44
CA ALA A 328 -16.48 -16.85 -19.88
C ALA A 328 -15.62 -15.80 -20.64
N PRO A 329 -15.12 -16.12 -21.85
CA PRO A 329 -14.45 -15.13 -22.69
C PRO A 329 -15.40 -14.01 -23.08
N ILE A 330 -14.86 -12.81 -23.26
CA ILE A 330 -15.58 -11.63 -23.74
C ILE A 330 -14.68 -10.84 -24.69
N ASP A 331 -15.26 -10.29 -25.76
CA ASP A 331 -14.49 -9.69 -26.86
C ASP A 331 -13.66 -8.47 -26.43
N SER A 332 -14.17 -7.68 -25.49
CA SER A 332 -13.50 -6.46 -25.04
C SER A 332 -14.02 -5.95 -23.71
N ARG A 333 -13.26 -5.01 -23.11
CA ARG A 333 -13.71 -4.23 -21.96
C ARG A 333 -15.00 -3.45 -22.24
N ALA A 334 -15.14 -2.88 -23.42
CA ALA A 334 -16.34 -2.13 -23.82
C ALA A 334 -17.59 -3.04 -23.88
N ALA A 335 -17.44 -4.29 -24.33
CA ALA A 335 -18.53 -5.26 -24.29
C ALA A 335 -18.94 -5.61 -22.85
N LEU A 336 -17.98 -5.70 -21.92
CA LEU A 336 -18.27 -5.92 -20.50
C LEU A 336 -19.07 -4.77 -19.89
N GLU A 337 -18.68 -3.53 -20.20
CA GLU A 337 -19.36 -2.31 -19.74
C GLU A 337 -20.77 -2.20 -20.34
N SER A 338 -20.93 -2.52 -21.63
CA SER A 338 -22.23 -2.56 -22.28
C SER A 338 -23.19 -3.58 -21.65
N ASN A 339 -22.71 -4.78 -21.29
CA ASN A 339 -23.52 -5.76 -20.56
C ASN A 339 -23.98 -5.23 -19.20
N TYR A 340 -23.10 -4.52 -18.48
CA TYR A 340 -23.45 -3.91 -17.20
C TYR A 340 -24.50 -2.81 -17.37
N GLU A 341 -24.32 -1.90 -18.33
CA GLU A 341 -25.25 -0.81 -18.61
C GLU A 341 -26.63 -1.32 -19.05
N ALA A 342 -26.68 -2.36 -19.89
CA ALA A 342 -27.93 -2.99 -20.30
C ALA A 342 -28.71 -3.57 -19.11
N VAL A 343 -28.02 -4.26 -18.19
CA VAL A 343 -28.63 -4.77 -16.95
C VAL A 343 -29.06 -3.63 -16.03
N ALA A 344 -28.22 -2.61 -15.85
CA ALA A 344 -28.54 -1.45 -15.02
C ALA A 344 -29.79 -0.71 -15.53
N ALA A 345 -29.89 -0.50 -16.85
CA ALA A 345 -31.04 0.12 -17.48
C ALA A 345 -32.32 -0.73 -17.37
N ALA A 346 -32.20 -2.05 -17.51
CA ALA A 346 -33.33 -2.97 -17.38
C ALA A 346 -33.87 -3.07 -15.94
N VAL A 347 -32.98 -2.98 -14.95
CA VAL A 347 -33.35 -3.02 -13.52
C VAL A 347 -33.90 -1.67 -13.04
N GLY A 348 -33.36 -0.55 -13.53
CA GLY A 348 -33.77 0.79 -13.12
C GLY A 348 -33.62 1.01 -11.60
N ASP A 349 -34.63 1.62 -10.98
CA ASP A 349 -34.68 1.86 -9.52
C ASP A 349 -35.13 0.64 -8.70
N ALA A 350 -35.41 -0.50 -9.36
CA ALA A 350 -35.85 -1.71 -8.68
C ALA A 350 -34.68 -2.41 -7.95
N GLN A 351 -35.00 -3.18 -6.92
CA GLN A 351 -34.02 -4.09 -6.31
C GLN A 351 -33.85 -5.32 -7.22
N PRO A 352 -32.67 -5.53 -7.85
CA PRO A 352 -32.50 -6.66 -8.75
C PRO A 352 -32.61 -7.96 -7.95
N PRO A 353 -33.36 -8.98 -8.44
CA PRO A 353 -33.39 -10.29 -7.81
C PRO A 353 -32.04 -11.01 -7.99
N ARG A 354 -31.74 -11.95 -7.08
CA ARG A 354 -30.58 -12.83 -7.24
C ARG A 354 -30.74 -13.69 -8.51
N PRO A 355 -29.76 -13.73 -9.43
CA PRO A 355 -29.83 -14.63 -10.56
C PRO A 355 -29.60 -16.09 -10.12
N ALA A 356 -30.25 -17.05 -10.78
CA ALA A 356 -30.18 -18.47 -10.41
C ALA A 356 -28.76 -19.06 -10.42
N HIS A 357 -27.87 -18.50 -11.24
CA HIS A 357 -26.48 -18.91 -11.36
C HIS A 357 -25.56 -18.29 -10.28
N TRP A 358 -26.09 -17.55 -9.31
CA TRP A 358 -25.30 -16.93 -8.25
C TRP A 358 -25.78 -17.42 -6.88
N GLY A 359 -24.84 -17.71 -5.98
CA GLY A 359 -25.17 -18.06 -4.60
C GLY A 359 -23.96 -18.52 -3.79
N GLY A 360 -24.25 -19.09 -2.62
CA GLY A 360 -23.23 -19.49 -1.66
C GLY A 360 -22.75 -20.92 -1.85
N TYR A 361 -21.49 -21.13 -1.47
CA TYR A 361 -20.89 -22.42 -1.18
C TYR A 361 -20.39 -22.43 0.26
N ARG A 362 -20.42 -23.60 0.89
CA ARG A 362 -19.90 -23.85 2.24
C ARG A 362 -18.97 -25.05 2.20
N LEU A 363 -17.73 -24.87 2.64
CA LEU A 363 -16.81 -25.97 2.88
C LEU A 363 -17.04 -26.51 4.28
N GLN A 364 -17.42 -27.79 4.37
CA GLN A 364 -17.50 -28.58 5.60
C GLN A 364 -16.12 -29.15 5.90
N PRO A 365 -15.44 -28.69 6.97
CA PRO A 365 -14.04 -29.01 7.18
C PRO A 365 -13.86 -30.46 7.66
N GLU A 366 -12.91 -31.14 7.05
CA GLU A 366 -12.45 -32.48 7.44
C GLU A 366 -11.03 -32.41 8.02
N ARG A 367 -10.26 -31.41 7.61
CA ARG A 367 -8.91 -31.15 8.11
C ARG A 367 -8.66 -29.65 8.22
N ILE A 368 -8.11 -29.21 9.35
CA ILE A 368 -7.71 -27.81 9.59
C ILE A 368 -6.29 -27.79 10.14
N GLU A 369 -5.36 -27.12 9.48
CA GLU A 369 -3.98 -26.96 9.92
C GLU A 369 -3.69 -25.51 10.26
N PHE A 370 -3.17 -25.30 11.47
CA PHE A 370 -2.65 -24.03 11.97
C PHE A 370 -1.13 -24.07 11.89
N TRP A 371 -0.57 -23.14 11.12
CA TRP A 371 0.86 -22.99 10.91
C TRP A 371 1.33 -21.64 11.45
N GLN A 372 2.41 -21.64 12.22
CA GLN A 372 3.05 -20.45 12.76
C GLN A 372 4.54 -20.43 12.37
N GLY A 373 4.96 -19.30 11.79
CA GLY A 373 6.35 -19.03 11.45
C GLY A 373 7.26 -19.10 12.68
N ARG A 374 8.43 -19.74 12.53
CA ARG A 374 9.47 -19.86 13.56
C ARG A 374 10.84 -19.71 12.91
N ARG A 375 11.84 -19.37 13.73
CA ARG A 375 13.24 -19.28 13.33
C ARG A 375 13.75 -20.60 12.75
N SER A 376 14.77 -20.51 11.91
CA SER A 376 15.47 -21.68 11.35
C SER A 376 14.59 -22.63 10.54
N ARG A 377 13.41 -22.16 10.09
CA ARG A 377 12.39 -22.94 9.37
C ARG A 377 11.79 -24.09 10.17
N PHE A 378 11.98 -24.10 11.49
CA PHE A 378 11.44 -25.12 12.37
C PHE A 378 10.04 -24.73 12.85
N HIS A 379 9.12 -24.60 11.89
CA HIS A 379 7.78 -24.06 12.06
C HIS A 379 6.89 -24.90 12.97
N ASP A 380 5.98 -24.25 13.69
CA ASP A 380 4.96 -24.94 14.47
C ASP A 380 3.77 -25.26 13.57
N ARG A 381 3.36 -26.54 13.56
CA ARG A 381 2.26 -27.04 12.74
C ARG A 381 1.35 -27.93 13.58
N ILE A 382 0.15 -27.45 13.87
CA ILE A 382 -0.87 -28.21 14.58
C ILE A 382 -2.02 -28.49 13.62
N VAL A 383 -2.34 -29.76 13.40
CA VAL A 383 -3.42 -30.21 12.53
C VAL A 383 -4.55 -30.83 13.35
N PHE A 384 -5.77 -30.48 12.96
CA PHE A 384 -7.00 -31.11 13.38
C PHE A 384 -7.54 -31.95 12.23
N THR A 385 -7.88 -33.21 12.50
CA THR A 385 -8.52 -34.11 11.54
C THR A 385 -9.82 -34.64 12.12
N ARG A 386 -10.89 -34.55 11.34
CA ARG A 386 -12.22 -35.01 11.74
C ARG A 386 -12.36 -36.51 11.48
N GLY A 387 -12.67 -37.26 12.53
CA GLY A 387 -12.96 -38.69 12.45
C GLY A 387 -14.35 -38.97 11.88
N ALA A 388 -14.60 -40.24 11.53
CA ALA A 388 -15.90 -40.69 11.04
C ALA A 388 -17.03 -40.58 12.09
N ASP A 389 -16.67 -40.52 13.38
CA ASP A 389 -17.57 -40.23 14.51
C ASP A 389 -17.88 -38.74 14.68
N GLY A 390 -17.32 -37.89 13.80
CA GLY A 390 -17.47 -36.45 13.81
C GLY A 390 -16.57 -35.71 14.80
N GLN A 391 -15.73 -36.43 15.58
CA GLN A 391 -14.83 -35.87 16.57
C GLN A 391 -13.54 -35.34 15.93
N TRP A 392 -12.95 -34.32 16.54
CA TRP A 392 -11.66 -33.79 16.11
C TRP A 392 -10.52 -34.45 16.86
N SER A 393 -9.50 -34.88 16.12
CA SER A 393 -8.20 -35.31 16.67
C SER A 393 -7.14 -34.27 16.34
N MET A 394 -6.25 -33.98 17.30
CA MET A 394 -5.19 -32.98 17.17
C MET A 394 -3.81 -33.65 17.15
N GLN A 395 -2.95 -33.23 16.23
CA GLN A 395 -1.58 -33.73 16.12
C GLN A 395 -0.62 -32.61 15.70
N ARG A 396 0.65 -32.73 16.12
CA ARG A 396 1.74 -31.90 15.61
C ARG A 396 2.36 -32.52 14.35
N LEU A 397 2.63 -31.70 13.35
CA LEU A 397 3.34 -32.09 12.14
C LEU A 397 4.78 -31.56 12.16
N GLN A 398 5.69 -32.27 11.49
CA GLN A 398 7.03 -31.77 11.23
C GLN A 398 6.98 -30.61 10.21
N PRO A 399 7.82 -29.57 10.33
CA PRO A 399 7.82 -28.42 9.44
C PRO A 399 8.26 -28.72 8.01
#